data_AF-A0A5J5A507-F1
#
_entry.id   AF-A0A5J5A507-F1
#
_cell.length_a   1.000
_cell.length_b   1.000
_cell.length_c   1.000
_cell.angle_alpha   90.00
_cell.angle_beta   90.00
_cell.angle_gamma   90.00
#
_symmetry.space_group_name_H-M   'P 1'
#
loop_
_entity.id
_entity.type
_entity.pdbx_description
1 polymer ?
#
loop_
_entity_poly.entity_id
_entity_poly.type
_entity_poly.pdbx_seq_one_letter_code
_entity_poly.pdbx_strand_id
1 'polypeptide(L)'
;MVQFHEHIISDLLEDPNGGLVVLSSGLALHKLIASLLLLHHPSQGTLLLLSASPSQKSSILSTLQLQNPNGEIPNLPSEITSDLLAHHRLSLYSSGCTFFITARILIVDLLTSRLPTSAIAGLIILNAHSLSDTSTEAFIVRILRSFNRSLYIRAFSDKPHAMVSGFAKAERTLKCLYLRKLHFWPRFQVYVSQDLERDPPEVVDVRVPMSAHMKGIQKAVIEVMDACLKEMRKTNKLDPIWHTLGKRTKQLVSDLKTLRKLLDYLVRYDAVTYLKYLDSLRASESFRSVWIFAESSYKIFEYAKKRVYHFGRSDGGKLVGQCKSVATKKRKLEDGKKETDSLPMGTNSGVVLEEVLEEAPKWKVLREVLEEIEEEREKQALSKEELVN
;
A
#
# COMPACT_ATOMS: atom_id res chain seq x y z
N MET A 1 1.84 -0.05 -30.22
CA MET A 1 1.72 -0.24 -28.75
C MET A 1 0.93 0.95 -28.21
N VAL A 2 1.36 1.60 -27.13
CA VAL A 2 0.95 2.98 -26.78
C VAL A 2 2.14 3.88 -27.12
N GLN A 3 1.92 5.10 -27.64
CA GLN A 3 3.01 5.86 -28.30
C GLN A 3 4.14 6.19 -27.32
N PHE A 4 3.83 6.56 -26.07
CA PHE A 4 4.85 6.80 -25.06
C PHE A 4 5.73 5.56 -24.76
N HIS A 5 5.24 4.32 -24.92
CA HIS A 5 6.08 3.12 -24.77
C HIS A 5 7.11 2.97 -25.88
N GLU A 6 6.78 3.38 -27.10
CA GLU A 6 7.69 3.30 -28.26
C GLU A 6 8.83 4.32 -28.13
N HIS A 7 8.52 5.54 -27.66
CA HIS A 7 9.55 6.53 -27.32
C HIS A 7 10.50 6.05 -26.21
N ILE A 8 9.99 5.44 -25.12
CA ILE A 8 10.85 4.86 -24.06
C ILE A 8 11.81 3.80 -24.62
N ILE A 9 11.39 3.03 -25.62
CA ILE A 9 12.24 2.01 -26.25
C ILE A 9 13.30 2.65 -27.15
N SER A 10 12.98 3.72 -27.89
CA SER A 10 13.96 4.47 -28.70
C SER A 10 15.08 5.03 -27.82
N ASP A 11 14.72 5.81 -26.79
CA ASP A 11 15.62 6.33 -25.74
C ASP A 11 16.57 5.25 -25.21
N LEU A 12 16.03 4.05 -24.92
CA LEU A 12 16.78 2.93 -24.36
C LEU A 12 17.67 2.18 -25.36
N LEU A 13 17.42 2.34 -26.66
CA LEU A 13 18.16 1.68 -27.75
C LEU A 13 19.26 2.55 -28.32
N GLU A 14 19.09 3.88 -28.28
CA GLU A 14 20.16 4.87 -28.56
C GLU A 14 21.34 4.75 -27.58
N ASP A 15 21.12 4.29 -26.35
CA ASP A 15 22.17 4.13 -25.34
C ASP A 15 22.75 2.69 -25.28
N PRO A 16 23.95 2.43 -25.84
CA PRO A 16 24.54 1.09 -25.85
C PRO A 16 24.96 0.58 -24.46
N ASN A 17 25.06 1.46 -23.46
CA ASN A 17 25.28 1.05 -22.07
C ASN A 17 23.97 0.74 -21.31
N GLY A 18 22.82 1.13 -21.88
CA GLY A 18 21.53 1.18 -21.20
C GLY A 18 21.41 2.29 -20.15
N GLY A 19 20.27 2.33 -19.47
CA GLY A 19 19.89 3.38 -18.52
C GLY A 19 18.92 2.89 -17.43
N LEU A 20 18.65 3.76 -16.46
CA LEU A 20 17.65 3.55 -15.41
C LEU A 20 16.37 4.30 -15.78
N VAL A 21 15.25 3.58 -15.90
CA VAL A 21 13.94 4.15 -16.21
C VAL A 21 13.07 4.17 -14.96
N VAL A 22 12.56 5.35 -14.60
CA VAL A 22 11.64 5.55 -13.49
C VAL A 22 10.29 6.00 -14.04
N LEU A 23 9.38 5.04 -14.14
CA LEU A 23 7.98 5.24 -14.54
C LEU A 23 7.12 5.64 -13.34
N SER A 24 6.04 6.34 -13.61
CA SER A 24 4.93 6.43 -12.66
C SER A 24 4.23 5.09 -12.46
N SER A 25 3.74 4.84 -11.24
CA SER A 25 2.93 3.66 -10.95
C SER A 25 1.68 3.64 -11.82
N GLY A 26 1.41 2.49 -12.43
CA GLY A 26 0.26 2.25 -13.32
C GLY A 26 0.55 2.32 -14.82
N LEU A 27 1.71 2.83 -15.27
CA LEU A 27 2.07 2.96 -16.71
C LEU A 27 2.43 1.62 -17.41
N ALA A 28 1.81 0.51 -16.97
CA ALA A 28 1.89 -0.82 -17.57
C ALA A 28 3.31 -1.32 -17.91
N LEU A 29 4.24 -1.25 -16.95
CA LEU A 29 5.64 -1.72 -17.11
C LEU A 29 5.76 -3.12 -17.75
N HIS A 30 4.83 -4.03 -17.50
CA HIS A 30 4.82 -5.37 -18.12
C HIS A 30 4.72 -5.31 -19.66
N LYS A 31 4.02 -4.33 -20.25
CA LYS A 31 3.94 -4.13 -21.71
C LYS A 31 5.26 -3.65 -22.27
N LEU A 32 5.89 -2.66 -21.63
CA LEU A 32 7.20 -2.16 -22.01
C LEU A 32 8.27 -3.26 -21.97
N ILE A 33 8.28 -4.10 -20.93
CA ILE A 33 9.22 -5.23 -20.83
C ILE A 33 8.91 -6.31 -21.86
N ALA A 34 7.64 -6.69 -22.08
CA ALA A 34 7.27 -7.65 -23.11
C ALA A 34 7.77 -7.21 -24.51
N SER A 35 7.54 -5.96 -24.89
CA SER A 35 8.01 -5.40 -26.15
C SER A 35 9.55 -5.33 -26.25
N LEU A 36 10.26 -5.02 -25.16
CA LEU A 36 11.72 -5.08 -25.12
C LEU A 36 12.28 -6.51 -25.26
N LEU A 37 11.53 -7.53 -24.85
CA LEU A 37 11.91 -8.94 -25.05
C LEU A 37 11.63 -9.41 -26.49
N LEU A 38 10.54 -8.95 -27.12
CA LEU A 38 10.24 -9.23 -28.53
C LEU A 38 11.27 -8.61 -29.50
N LEU A 39 11.88 -7.48 -29.11
CA LEU A 39 12.95 -6.83 -29.87
C LEU A 39 14.35 -7.48 -29.68
N HIS A 40 14.49 -8.44 -28.75
CA HIS A 40 15.78 -9.10 -28.50
C HIS A 40 16.00 -10.29 -29.44
N HIS A 41 16.93 -10.12 -30.39
CA HIS A 41 17.31 -11.20 -31.31
C HIS A 41 18.38 -12.11 -30.67
N PRO A 42 18.25 -13.45 -30.70
CA PRO A 42 19.11 -14.35 -29.92
C PRO A 42 20.57 -14.36 -30.40
N SER A 43 20.86 -13.90 -31.62
CA SER A 43 22.23 -13.69 -32.11
C SER A 43 23.01 -12.59 -31.37
N GLN A 44 22.34 -11.77 -30.55
CA GLN A 44 23.00 -10.79 -29.66
C GLN A 44 23.57 -11.45 -28.40
N GLY A 45 23.18 -12.69 -28.09
CA GLY A 45 23.51 -13.42 -26.86
C GLY A 45 22.35 -13.44 -25.86
N THR A 46 22.57 -14.11 -24.74
CA THR A 46 21.56 -14.39 -23.70
C THR A 46 21.15 -13.13 -22.94
N LEU A 47 19.86 -13.00 -22.63
CA LEU A 47 19.29 -11.86 -21.90
C LEU A 47 18.68 -12.29 -20.57
N LEU A 48 19.22 -11.77 -19.45
CA LEU A 48 18.82 -12.17 -18.10
C LEU A 48 17.91 -11.13 -17.44
N LEU A 49 16.79 -11.59 -16.86
CA LEU A 49 15.84 -10.77 -16.11
C LEU A 49 15.94 -11.05 -14.61
N LEU A 50 16.37 -10.04 -13.86
CA LEU A 50 16.49 -10.07 -12.40
C LEU A 50 15.31 -9.41 -11.67
N SER A 51 15.08 -9.91 -10.45
CA SER A 51 14.28 -9.26 -9.40
C SER A 51 12.82 -8.94 -9.76
N ALA A 52 12.27 -9.69 -10.72
CA ALA A 52 10.86 -9.71 -11.09
C ALA A 52 9.99 -10.34 -9.99
N SER A 53 8.88 -9.70 -9.59
CA SER A 53 7.90 -10.34 -8.71
C SER A 53 7.13 -11.44 -9.45
N PRO A 54 6.57 -12.46 -8.76
CA PRO A 54 5.74 -13.48 -9.42
C PRO A 54 4.58 -12.89 -10.22
N SER A 55 3.91 -11.87 -9.66
CA SER A 55 2.86 -11.12 -10.35
C SER A 55 3.35 -10.41 -11.63
N GLN A 56 4.53 -9.78 -11.59
CA GLN A 56 5.12 -9.15 -12.78
C GLN A 56 5.49 -10.18 -13.85
N LYS A 57 6.06 -11.33 -13.46
CA LYS A 57 6.35 -12.45 -14.39
C LYS A 57 5.07 -12.90 -15.10
N SER A 58 4.00 -13.18 -14.35
CA SER A 58 2.70 -13.58 -14.91
C SER A 58 2.14 -12.51 -15.86
N SER A 59 2.22 -11.22 -15.52
CA SER A 59 1.78 -10.13 -16.40
C SER A 59 2.63 -9.95 -17.66
N ILE A 60 3.94 -10.21 -17.60
CA ILE A 60 4.83 -10.17 -18.77
C ILE A 60 4.53 -11.36 -19.69
N LEU A 61 4.43 -12.57 -19.13
CA LEU A 61 4.11 -13.80 -19.87
C LEU A 61 2.73 -13.70 -20.55
N SER A 62 1.69 -13.26 -19.85
CA SER A 62 0.36 -13.09 -20.45
C SER A 62 0.34 -12.00 -21.52
N THR A 63 1.14 -10.93 -21.37
CA THR A 63 1.27 -9.91 -22.42
C THR A 63 1.98 -10.45 -23.67
N LEU A 64 3.06 -11.23 -23.50
CA LEU A 64 3.77 -11.87 -24.60
C LEU A 64 2.88 -12.86 -25.38
N GLN A 65 2.04 -13.62 -24.65
CA GLN A 65 1.04 -14.51 -25.23
C GLN A 65 -0.06 -13.74 -26.00
N LEU A 66 -0.63 -12.69 -25.39
CA LEU A 66 -1.65 -11.85 -26.05
C LEU A 66 -1.11 -11.10 -27.28
N GLN A 67 0.20 -10.82 -27.33
CA GLN A 67 0.86 -10.19 -28.49
C GLN A 67 1.19 -11.18 -29.60
N ASN A 68 1.16 -12.50 -29.36
CA ASN A 68 1.47 -13.54 -30.36
C ASN A 68 0.46 -14.70 -30.29
N PRO A 69 -0.76 -14.55 -30.88
CA PRO A 69 -1.79 -15.61 -30.85
C PRO A 69 -1.47 -16.83 -31.74
N ASN A 70 -0.65 -16.63 -32.77
CA ASN A 70 -0.23 -17.68 -33.70
C ASN A 70 1.09 -18.31 -33.20
N GLY A 71 1.20 -19.64 -33.32
CA GLY A 71 2.22 -20.43 -32.63
C GLY A 71 3.69 -20.19 -33.01
N GLU A 72 4.57 -20.78 -32.22
CA GLU A 72 6.05 -20.70 -32.30
C GLU A 72 6.64 -19.32 -31.95
N ILE A 73 6.58 -18.96 -30.66
CA ILE A 73 7.43 -17.91 -30.07
C ILE A 73 8.83 -18.51 -29.81
N PRO A 74 9.91 -18.10 -30.51
CA PRO A 74 11.23 -18.74 -30.36
C PRO A 74 11.93 -18.43 -29.03
N ASN A 75 11.47 -17.40 -28.30
CA ASN A 75 12.14 -16.81 -27.14
C ASN A 75 11.19 -16.51 -25.97
N LEU A 76 10.24 -17.40 -25.66
CA LEU A 76 9.45 -17.27 -24.43
C LEU A 76 10.40 -17.32 -23.20
N PRO A 77 10.40 -16.31 -22.30
CA PRO A 77 11.32 -16.25 -21.17
C PRO A 77 11.06 -17.38 -20.18
N SER A 78 11.91 -18.41 -20.20
CA SER A 78 11.82 -19.53 -19.27
C SER A 78 12.48 -19.19 -17.93
N GLU A 79 12.06 -19.86 -16.85
CA GLU A 79 12.58 -19.61 -15.50
C GLU A 79 13.67 -20.60 -15.11
N ILE A 80 14.84 -20.08 -14.74
CA ILE A 80 15.94 -20.86 -14.18
C ILE A 80 15.70 -21.02 -12.68
N THR A 81 15.09 -22.14 -12.29
CA THR A 81 14.89 -22.50 -10.88
C THR A 81 16.16 -23.05 -10.23
N SER A 82 16.14 -23.20 -8.90
CA SER A 82 17.22 -23.83 -8.11
C SER A 82 17.48 -25.28 -8.49
N ASP A 83 16.47 -25.95 -9.03
CA ASP A 83 16.34 -27.40 -9.08
C ASP A 83 16.91 -27.97 -10.41
N LEU A 84 17.14 -27.08 -11.38
CA LEU A 84 17.84 -27.38 -12.62
C LEU A 84 19.33 -27.69 -12.37
N LEU A 85 19.76 -28.87 -12.81
CA LEU A 85 21.15 -29.32 -12.75
C LEU A 85 22.09 -28.33 -13.46
N ALA A 86 23.28 -28.13 -12.90
CA ALA A 86 24.20 -27.07 -13.33
C ALA A 86 24.64 -27.16 -14.81
N HIS A 87 24.70 -28.37 -15.40
CA HIS A 87 25.01 -28.54 -16.81
C HIS A 87 23.86 -28.09 -17.73
N HIS A 88 22.60 -28.30 -17.33
CA HIS A 88 21.45 -27.72 -18.03
C HIS A 88 21.49 -26.18 -17.94
N ARG A 89 21.82 -25.61 -16.77
CA ARG A 89 21.95 -24.14 -16.63
C ARG A 89 23.00 -23.56 -17.57
N LEU A 90 24.19 -24.19 -17.70
CA LEU A 90 25.22 -23.78 -18.67
C LEU A 90 24.70 -23.80 -20.12
N SER A 91 23.95 -24.84 -20.50
CA SER A 91 23.33 -24.94 -21.84
C SER A 91 22.35 -23.77 -22.08
N LEU A 92 21.46 -23.50 -21.11
CA LEU A 92 20.53 -22.37 -21.18
C LEU A 92 21.25 -21.01 -21.30
N TYR A 93 22.29 -20.77 -20.47
CA TYR A 93 23.09 -19.54 -20.58
C TYR A 93 23.80 -19.38 -21.94
N SER A 94 23.97 -20.47 -22.68
CA SER A 94 24.63 -20.50 -24.00
C SER A 94 23.65 -20.44 -25.18
N SER A 95 22.33 -20.50 -24.95
CA SER A 95 21.33 -20.63 -26.03
C SER A 95 20.93 -19.31 -26.71
N GLY A 96 21.36 -18.16 -26.18
CA GLY A 96 20.97 -16.83 -26.69
C GLY A 96 19.55 -16.38 -26.32
N CYS A 97 18.79 -17.21 -25.59
CA CYS A 97 17.39 -16.92 -25.24
C CYS A 97 17.26 -15.90 -24.10
N THR A 98 16.00 -15.55 -23.78
CA THR A 98 15.66 -14.72 -22.61
C THR A 98 15.31 -15.60 -21.41
N PHE A 99 15.71 -15.20 -20.19
CA PHE A 99 15.49 -16.00 -18.97
C PHE A 99 15.13 -15.17 -17.74
N PHE A 100 14.15 -15.64 -16.97
CA PHE A 100 13.95 -15.19 -15.59
C PHE A 100 14.91 -15.93 -14.65
N ILE A 101 15.65 -15.19 -13.82
CA ILE A 101 16.60 -15.78 -12.86
C ILE A 101 16.58 -15.01 -11.53
N THR A 102 16.85 -15.70 -10.42
CA THR A 102 17.03 -15.05 -9.12
C THR A 102 18.48 -14.64 -8.90
N ALA A 103 18.71 -13.50 -8.24
CA ALA A 103 20.05 -13.01 -7.93
C ALA A 103 20.90 -14.04 -7.15
N ARG A 104 20.28 -14.90 -6.33
CA ARG A 104 20.96 -15.97 -5.58
C ARG A 104 21.51 -17.08 -6.47
N ILE A 105 20.79 -17.47 -7.52
CA ILE A 105 21.29 -18.49 -8.47
C ILE A 105 22.40 -17.88 -9.33
N LEU A 106 22.14 -16.69 -9.88
CA LEU A 106 23.08 -16.02 -10.77
C LEU A 106 24.43 -15.70 -10.10
N ILE A 107 24.45 -15.28 -8.83
CA ILE A 107 25.71 -15.01 -8.13
C ILE A 107 26.51 -16.29 -7.81
N VAL A 108 25.84 -17.43 -7.56
CA VAL A 108 26.54 -18.71 -7.34
C VAL A 108 27.13 -19.23 -8.65
N ASP A 109 26.39 -19.13 -9.77
CA ASP A 109 26.90 -19.54 -11.08
C ASP A 109 28.01 -18.59 -11.60
N LEU A 110 27.99 -17.31 -11.22
CA LEU A 110 29.09 -16.35 -11.44
C LEU A 110 30.34 -16.71 -10.61
N LEU A 111 30.20 -16.87 -9.30
CA LEU A 111 31.33 -17.13 -8.39
C LEU A 111 31.96 -18.51 -8.59
N THR A 112 31.22 -19.48 -9.16
CA THR A 112 31.74 -20.78 -9.58
C THR A 112 32.25 -20.80 -11.02
N SER A 113 32.29 -19.65 -11.70
CA SER A 113 32.74 -19.50 -13.10
C SER A 113 31.99 -20.40 -14.11
N ARG A 114 30.71 -20.70 -13.84
CA ARG A 114 29.84 -21.53 -14.69
C ARG A 114 29.01 -20.72 -15.69
N LEU A 115 29.02 -19.40 -15.57
CA LEU A 115 28.32 -18.48 -16.46
C LEU A 115 29.29 -17.94 -17.54
N PRO A 116 29.07 -18.22 -18.84
CA PRO A 116 29.87 -17.64 -19.91
C PRO A 116 29.55 -16.15 -20.08
N THR A 117 30.30 -15.28 -19.40
CA THR A 117 30.05 -13.82 -19.35
C THR A 117 30.16 -13.11 -20.70
N SER A 118 30.85 -13.71 -21.67
CA SER A 118 30.94 -13.27 -23.06
C SER A 118 29.68 -13.56 -23.89
N ALA A 119 28.87 -14.55 -23.51
CA ALA A 119 27.66 -14.95 -24.24
C ALA A 119 26.40 -14.15 -23.83
N ILE A 120 26.54 -13.19 -22.91
CA ILE A 120 25.42 -12.41 -22.36
C ILE A 120 25.35 -11.05 -23.07
N ALA A 121 24.22 -10.79 -23.72
CA ALA A 121 23.93 -9.53 -24.40
C ALA A 121 23.73 -8.38 -23.40
N GLY A 122 22.91 -8.63 -22.38
CA GLY A 122 22.49 -7.62 -21.43
C GLY A 122 21.79 -8.17 -20.19
N LEU A 123 21.50 -7.24 -19.28
CA LEU A 123 20.85 -7.50 -18.00
C LEU A 123 19.68 -6.53 -17.80
N ILE A 124 18.48 -7.08 -17.63
CA ILE A 124 17.29 -6.34 -17.24
C ILE A 124 17.06 -6.51 -15.74
N ILE A 125 16.95 -5.41 -15.00
CA ILE A 125 16.68 -5.43 -13.55
C ILE A 125 15.34 -4.76 -13.29
N LEU A 126 14.36 -5.55 -12.85
CA LEU A 126 13.06 -5.03 -12.42
C LEU A 126 13.12 -4.60 -10.95
N ASN A 127 12.16 -3.75 -10.54
CA ASN A 127 12.04 -3.23 -9.17
C ASN A 127 13.33 -2.55 -8.65
N ALA A 128 13.99 -1.73 -9.46
CA ALA A 128 15.25 -1.06 -9.12
C ALA A 128 15.17 -0.21 -7.82
N HIS A 129 13.95 0.18 -7.39
CA HIS A 129 13.72 0.80 -6.08
C HIS A 129 14.04 -0.09 -4.85
N SER A 130 14.17 -1.41 -5.03
CA SER A 130 14.57 -2.33 -3.97
C SER A 130 16.10 -2.47 -3.82
N LEU A 131 16.88 -1.86 -4.73
CA LEU A 131 18.34 -1.96 -4.74
C LEU A 131 18.98 -1.09 -3.64
N SER A 132 20.12 -1.57 -3.15
CA SER A 132 21.02 -0.88 -2.24
C SER A 132 22.47 -1.11 -2.65
N ASP A 133 23.38 -0.30 -2.12
CA ASP A 133 24.82 -0.35 -2.37
C ASP A 133 25.45 -1.71 -2.00
N THR A 134 24.75 -2.47 -1.15
CA THR A 134 25.09 -3.80 -0.63
C THR A 134 24.25 -4.95 -1.23
N SER A 135 23.40 -4.70 -2.23
CA SER A 135 22.53 -5.74 -2.80
C SER A 135 23.28 -6.75 -3.65
N THR A 136 22.76 -7.98 -3.72
CA THR A 136 23.31 -9.05 -4.57
C THR A 136 23.38 -8.64 -6.05
N GLU A 137 22.39 -7.90 -6.52
CA GLU A 137 22.27 -7.41 -7.89
C GLU A 137 23.34 -6.36 -8.22
N ALA A 138 23.67 -5.46 -7.29
CA ALA A 138 24.77 -4.51 -7.48
C ALA A 138 26.13 -5.22 -7.54
N PHE A 139 26.30 -6.33 -6.79
CA PHE A 139 27.51 -7.14 -6.83
C PHE A 139 27.62 -7.98 -8.11
N ILE A 140 26.52 -8.59 -8.57
CA ILE A 140 26.39 -9.25 -9.88
C ILE A 140 26.80 -8.29 -11.01
N VAL A 141 26.26 -7.08 -11.02
CA VAL A 141 26.58 -6.06 -12.03
C VAL A 141 28.05 -5.66 -11.99
N ARG A 142 28.64 -5.51 -10.80
CA ARG A 142 30.08 -5.21 -10.64
C ARG A 142 30.97 -6.28 -11.26
N ILE A 143 30.68 -7.56 -11.01
CA ILE A 143 31.42 -8.69 -11.59
C ILE A 143 31.22 -8.76 -13.11
N LEU A 144 29.97 -8.69 -13.57
CA LEU A 144 29.65 -8.74 -15.00
C LEU A 144 30.33 -7.60 -15.77
N ARG A 145 30.35 -6.36 -15.24
CA ARG A 145 31.03 -5.20 -15.88
C ARG A 145 32.56 -5.22 -15.79
N SER A 146 33.16 -6.10 -14.98
CA SER A 146 34.61 -6.35 -15.01
C SER A 146 35.02 -7.39 -16.07
N PHE A 147 34.15 -8.32 -16.44
CA PHE A 147 34.42 -9.31 -17.49
C PHE A 147 33.91 -8.90 -18.88
N ASN A 148 32.71 -8.31 -18.96
CA ASN A 148 32.08 -7.89 -20.20
C ASN A 148 31.77 -6.39 -20.13
N ARG A 149 32.54 -5.59 -20.86
CA ARG A 149 32.43 -4.12 -20.84
C ARG A 149 31.25 -3.62 -21.68
N SER A 150 30.95 -4.33 -22.77
CA SER A 150 29.91 -4.06 -23.77
C SER A 150 28.47 -4.42 -23.33
N LEU A 151 28.32 -5.23 -22.28
CA LEU A 151 27.04 -5.62 -21.69
C LEU A 151 26.12 -4.41 -21.45
N TYR A 152 24.94 -4.38 -22.08
CA TYR A 152 23.94 -3.35 -21.79
C TYR A 152 23.19 -3.66 -20.48
N ILE A 153 22.88 -2.64 -19.68
CA ILE A 153 22.12 -2.80 -18.43
C ILE A 153 20.92 -1.87 -18.45
N ARG A 154 19.71 -2.43 -18.40
CA ARG A 154 18.45 -1.67 -18.41
C ARG A 154 17.70 -1.93 -17.10
N ALA A 155 17.57 -0.91 -16.27
CA ALA A 155 16.97 -1.02 -14.94
C ALA A 155 15.64 -0.27 -14.89
N PHE A 156 14.62 -0.85 -14.24
CA PHE A 156 13.24 -0.34 -14.27
C PHE A 156 12.66 -0.19 -12.87
N SER A 157 11.95 0.92 -12.63
CA SER A 157 11.19 1.15 -11.41
C SER A 157 9.81 1.74 -11.71
N ASP A 158 8.80 1.21 -11.03
CA ASP A 158 7.38 1.61 -11.04
C ASP A 158 7.00 2.52 -9.85
N LYS A 159 7.94 2.77 -8.93
CA LYS A 159 7.72 3.45 -7.64
C LYS A 159 8.67 4.65 -7.47
N PRO A 160 8.36 5.82 -8.03
CA PRO A 160 9.21 7.01 -7.93
C PRO A 160 9.42 7.45 -6.47
N HIS A 161 8.38 7.37 -5.64
CA HIS A 161 8.45 7.60 -4.19
C HIS A 161 9.56 6.80 -3.48
N ALA A 162 9.80 5.56 -3.92
CA ALA A 162 10.81 4.68 -3.33
C ALA A 162 12.24 4.94 -3.86
N MET A 163 12.39 5.76 -4.92
CA MET A 163 13.67 6.29 -5.41
C MET A 163 14.07 7.60 -4.73
N VAL A 164 13.09 8.38 -4.26
CA VAL A 164 13.29 9.62 -3.48
C VAL A 164 13.46 9.33 -1.97
N SER A 165 13.09 8.13 -1.51
CA SER A 165 13.23 7.73 -0.12
C SER A 165 14.71 7.59 0.31
N GLY A 166 15.12 8.44 1.26
CA GLY A 166 16.48 8.47 1.82
C GLY A 166 17.44 9.42 1.09
N PHE A 167 18.67 9.53 1.58
CA PHE A 167 19.66 10.46 1.04
C PHE A 167 20.24 9.98 -0.30
N ALA A 168 20.02 10.75 -1.37
CA ALA A 168 20.61 10.58 -2.70
C ALA A 168 20.44 9.18 -3.33
N LYS A 169 19.35 8.47 -3.01
CA LYS A 169 19.20 7.05 -3.35
C LYS A 169 19.26 6.78 -4.87
N ALA A 170 18.62 7.60 -5.71
CA ALA A 170 18.69 7.44 -7.16
C ALA A 170 20.13 7.54 -7.71
N GLU A 171 20.93 8.47 -7.19
CA GLU A 171 22.35 8.63 -7.56
C GLU A 171 23.17 7.40 -7.14
N ARG A 172 22.91 6.85 -5.94
CA ARG A 172 23.52 5.60 -5.49
C ARG A 172 23.15 4.44 -6.41
N THR A 173 21.87 4.25 -6.73
CA THR A 173 21.41 3.19 -7.65
C THR A 173 22.10 3.30 -9.02
N LEU A 174 22.24 4.50 -9.59
CA LEU A 174 23.01 4.71 -10.84
C LEU A 174 24.48 4.27 -10.68
N LYS A 175 25.17 4.73 -9.63
CA LYS A 175 26.57 4.38 -9.35
C LYS A 175 26.77 2.87 -9.14
N CYS A 176 25.86 2.21 -8.42
CA CYS A 176 25.89 0.77 -8.17
C CYS A 176 25.67 -0.07 -9.42
N LEU A 177 24.91 0.45 -10.39
CA LEU A 177 24.65 -0.20 -11.68
C LEU A 177 25.61 0.23 -12.79
N TYR A 178 26.55 1.14 -12.51
CA TYR A 178 27.46 1.79 -13.48
C TYR A 178 26.73 2.50 -14.63
N LEU A 179 25.52 2.99 -14.37
CA LEU A 179 24.66 3.70 -15.33
C LEU A 179 24.92 5.21 -15.30
N ARG A 180 24.86 5.85 -16.47
CA ARG A 180 25.09 7.30 -16.64
C ARG A 180 23.80 8.10 -16.85
N LYS A 181 22.78 7.50 -17.47
CA LYS A 181 21.51 8.15 -17.80
C LYS A 181 20.35 7.63 -16.95
N LEU A 182 19.40 8.53 -16.70
CA LEU A 182 18.21 8.35 -15.88
C LEU A 182 17.02 8.95 -16.62
N HIS A 183 16.10 8.11 -17.08
CA HIS A 183 14.93 8.51 -17.86
C HIS A 183 13.72 8.56 -16.92
N PHE A 184 13.17 9.76 -16.72
CA PHE A 184 11.97 9.95 -15.91
C PHE A 184 10.73 10.00 -16.79
N TRP A 185 9.75 9.15 -16.48
CA TRP A 185 8.48 9.08 -17.21
C TRP A 185 7.30 9.33 -16.25
N PRO A 186 7.07 10.61 -15.86
CA PRO A 186 5.94 11.02 -15.03
C PRO A 186 4.63 11.04 -15.84
N ARG A 187 3.47 10.91 -15.17
CA ARG A 187 2.16 10.97 -15.85
C ARG A 187 1.91 12.28 -16.60
N PHE A 188 2.48 13.39 -16.14
CA PHE A 188 2.35 14.73 -16.74
C PHE A 188 3.33 15.01 -17.89
N GLN A 189 4.15 14.03 -18.31
CA GLN A 189 4.99 14.19 -19.50
C GLN A 189 4.12 14.19 -20.75
N VAL A 190 4.36 15.12 -21.68
CA VAL A 190 3.51 15.40 -22.86
C VAL A 190 2.92 14.13 -23.51
N TYR A 191 3.75 13.19 -23.97
CA TYR A 191 3.28 11.95 -24.60
C TYR A 191 2.41 11.08 -23.68
N VAL A 192 2.76 10.97 -22.39
CA VAL A 192 2.02 10.19 -21.40
C VAL A 192 0.69 10.86 -21.06
N SER A 193 0.65 12.18 -20.98
CA SER A 193 -0.57 12.96 -20.78
C SER A 193 -1.50 12.80 -21.98
N GLN A 194 -0.99 12.98 -23.21
CA GLN A 194 -1.76 12.82 -24.46
C GLN A 194 -2.36 11.41 -24.62
N ASP A 195 -1.57 10.35 -24.35
CA ASP A 195 -2.06 8.97 -24.40
C ASP A 195 -3.08 8.63 -23.29
N LEU A 196 -3.09 9.36 -22.15
CA LEU A 196 -4.04 9.17 -21.04
C LEU A 196 -5.28 10.07 -21.13
N GLU A 197 -5.17 11.27 -21.70
CA GLU A 197 -6.25 12.25 -21.89
C GLU A 197 -7.12 11.93 -23.11
N ARG A 198 -6.71 10.98 -23.95
CA ARG A 198 -7.45 10.54 -25.14
C ARG A 198 -8.78 9.84 -24.83
N ASP A 199 -8.84 9.10 -23.73
CA ASP A 199 -10.01 8.32 -23.30
C ASP A 199 -10.04 8.23 -21.76
N PRO A 200 -10.35 9.33 -21.05
CA PRO A 200 -10.35 9.37 -19.60
C PRO A 200 -11.61 8.71 -19.04
N PRO A 201 -11.50 7.78 -18.06
CA PRO A 201 -12.68 7.23 -17.41
C PRO A 201 -13.41 8.30 -16.60
N GLU A 202 -14.73 8.30 -16.66
CA GLU A 202 -15.57 9.18 -15.83
C GLU A 202 -15.47 8.81 -14.34
N VAL A 203 -15.40 9.82 -13.46
CA VAL A 203 -15.21 9.65 -12.01
C VAL A 203 -16.15 10.58 -11.26
N VAL A 204 -17.12 9.99 -10.55
CA VAL A 204 -18.13 10.71 -9.74
C VAL A 204 -17.70 10.77 -8.27
N ASP A 205 -17.43 11.99 -7.78
CA ASP A 205 -16.70 12.23 -6.53
C ASP A 205 -17.64 12.38 -5.30
N VAL A 206 -18.26 11.28 -4.86
CA VAL A 206 -19.31 11.28 -3.82
C VAL A 206 -18.76 11.45 -2.39
N ARG A 207 -19.11 12.57 -1.73
CA ARG A 207 -18.53 13.00 -0.43
C ARG A 207 -19.33 12.54 0.79
N VAL A 208 -19.11 11.31 1.26
CA VAL A 208 -19.78 10.75 2.45
C VAL A 208 -19.22 11.31 3.77
N PRO A 209 -20.01 12.02 4.61
CA PRO A 209 -19.54 12.52 5.90
C PRO A 209 -19.52 11.44 6.99
N MET A 210 -18.47 11.44 7.84
CA MET A 210 -18.44 10.60 9.05
C MET A 210 -19.47 11.03 10.11
N SER A 211 -19.96 10.07 10.90
CA SER A 211 -20.87 10.32 12.03
C SER A 211 -20.23 11.21 13.11
N ALA A 212 -21.06 11.80 13.98
CA ALA A 212 -20.57 12.62 15.10
C ALA A 212 -19.65 11.83 16.04
N HIS A 213 -20.02 10.57 16.34
CA HIS A 213 -19.20 9.68 17.17
C HIS A 213 -17.91 9.27 16.49
N MET A 214 -17.93 8.93 15.19
CA MET A 214 -16.71 8.63 14.43
C MET A 214 -15.73 9.82 14.41
N LYS A 215 -16.24 11.05 14.21
CA LYS A 215 -15.42 12.29 14.29
C LYS A 215 -14.84 12.51 15.70
N GLY A 216 -15.63 12.26 16.74
CA GLY A 216 -15.19 12.32 18.14
C GLY A 216 -14.06 11.34 18.45
N ILE A 217 -14.20 10.08 18.01
CA ILE A 217 -13.17 9.03 18.12
C ILE A 217 -11.92 9.45 17.33
N GLN A 218 -12.06 9.82 16.06
CA GLN A 218 -10.93 10.20 15.20
C GLN A 218 -10.10 11.32 15.83
N LYS A 219 -10.75 12.38 16.33
CA LYS A 219 -10.07 13.49 17.01
C LYS A 219 -9.33 13.02 18.27
N ALA A 220 -9.97 12.18 19.10
CA ALA A 220 -9.36 11.65 20.31
C ALA A 220 -8.16 10.73 20.03
N VAL A 221 -8.22 9.90 18.98
CA VAL A 221 -7.11 9.04 18.57
C VAL A 221 -5.94 9.87 18.03
N ILE A 222 -6.19 10.91 17.23
CA ILE A 222 -5.14 11.82 16.75
C ILE A 222 -4.46 12.55 17.92
N GLU A 223 -5.23 13.07 18.88
CA GLU A 223 -4.72 13.74 20.08
C GLU A 223 -3.80 12.82 20.92
N VAL A 224 -4.14 11.54 21.05
CA VAL A 224 -3.29 10.52 21.71
C VAL A 224 -2.06 10.16 20.85
N MET A 225 -2.21 10.04 19.53
CA MET A 225 -1.08 9.78 18.62
C MET A 225 -0.06 10.92 18.66
N ASP A 226 -0.50 12.19 18.66
CA ASP A 226 0.37 13.36 18.77
C ASP A 226 1.10 13.41 20.12
N ALA A 227 0.45 13.03 21.22
CA ALA A 227 1.10 12.88 22.52
C ALA A 227 2.19 11.79 22.50
N CYS A 228 1.89 10.60 21.94
CA CYS A 228 2.86 9.53 21.77
C CYS A 228 4.03 9.92 20.85
N LEU A 229 3.78 10.64 19.75
CA LEU A 229 4.81 11.16 18.84
C LEU A 229 5.68 12.24 19.50
N LYS A 230 5.10 13.10 20.36
CA LYS A 230 5.81 14.12 21.12
C LYS A 230 6.75 13.50 22.17
N GLU A 231 6.29 12.47 22.88
CA GLU A 231 7.14 11.68 23.78
C GLU A 231 8.23 10.91 23.03
N MET A 232 7.91 10.28 21.88
CA MET A 232 8.90 9.60 21.06
C MET A 232 9.98 10.57 20.56
N ARG A 233 9.61 11.77 20.10
CA ARG A 233 10.54 12.80 19.64
C ARG A 233 11.51 13.24 20.74
N LYS A 234 11.06 13.38 22.00
CA LYS A 234 11.96 13.67 23.14
C LYS A 234 13.05 12.61 23.32
N THR A 235 12.78 11.34 23.00
CA THR A 235 13.79 10.28 23.16
C THR A 235 14.88 10.31 22.11
N ASN A 236 14.66 10.97 20.96
CA ASN A 236 15.58 11.29 19.86
C ASN A 236 16.44 10.15 19.25
N LYS A 237 16.39 8.95 19.81
CA LYS A 237 17.10 7.75 19.37
C LYS A 237 16.12 6.79 18.72
N LEU A 238 15.92 6.96 17.43
CA LEU A 238 15.54 5.87 16.53
C LEU A 238 16.78 5.50 15.70
N ASP A 239 17.81 5.02 16.42
CA ASP A 239 18.97 4.40 15.79
C ASP A 239 18.51 3.27 14.85
N PRO A 240 19.21 3.00 13.73
CA PRO A 240 18.87 1.90 12.83
C PRO A 240 18.95 0.51 13.48
N ILE A 241 19.47 0.44 14.73
CA ILE A 241 19.68 -0.78 15.50
C ILE A 241 18.52 -0.98 16.49
N TRP A 242 17.44 -1.63 16.03
CA TRP A 242 16.24 -1.86 16.86
C TRP A 242 16.52 -2.48 18.24
N HIS A 243 17.57 -3.30 18.37
CA HIS A 243 17.86 -3.98 19.65
C HIS A 243 18.31 -3.01 20.76
N THR A 244 19.04 -1.92 20.47
CA THR A 244 19.52 -0.96 21.49
C THR A 244 18.43 -0.09 22.09
N LEU A 245 17.28 0.04 21.40
CA LEU A 245 16.18 0.92 21.82
C LEU A 245 15.58 0.48 23.17
N GLY A 246 15.32 1.44 24.06
CA GLY A 246 14.73 1.18 25.37
C GLY A 246 13.32 0.57 25.31
N LYS A 247 12.96 -0.23 26.32
CA LYS A 247 11.65 -0.91 26.39
C LYS A 247 10.46 0.06 26.24
N ARG A 248 10.54 1.27 26.81
CA ARG A 248 9.52 2.34 26.67
C ARG A 248 9.38 2.84 25.22
N THR A 249 10.48 3.06 24.50
CA THR A 249 10.42 3.49 23.08
C THR A 249 9.86 2.39 22.19
N LYS A 250 10.24 1.13 22.43
CA LYS A 250 9.66 -0.04 21.73
C LYS A 250 8.15 -0.15 21.96
N GLN A 251 7.68 0.09 23.19
CA GLN A 251 6.24 0.14 23.49
C GLN A 251 5.56 1.30 22.76
N LEU A 252 6.10 2.53 22.80
CA LEU A 252 5.50 3.68 22.08
C LEU A 252 5.37 3.45 20.57
N VAL A 253 6.31 2.73 19.94
CA VAL A 253 6.19 2.34 18.51
C VAL A 253 5.11 1.27 18.30
N SER A 254 4.88 0.38 19.28
CA SER A 254 3.75 -0.56 19.28
C SER A 254 2.41 0.17 19.47
N ASP A 255 2.32 1.09 20.42
CA ASP A 255 1.16 1.93 20.71
C ASP A 255 0.77 2.76 19.46
N LEU A 256 1.74 3.37 18.77
CA LEU A 256 1.48 4.06 17.50
C LEU A 256 1.01 3.13 16.38
N LYS A 257 1.39 1.84 16.42
CA LYS A 257 0.93 0.82 15.47
C LYS A 257 -0.49 0.33 15.79
N THR A 258 -0.89 0.24 17.06
CA THR A 258 -2.27 -0.09 17.45
C THR A 258 -3.22 1.09 17.23
N LEU A 259 -2.82 2.32 17.60
CA LEU A 259 -3.60 3.54 17.30
C LEU A 259 -3.81 3.75 15.79
N ARG A 260 -2.78 3.50 14.95
CA ARG A 260 -2.93 3.56 13.49
C ARG A 260 -3.87 2.49 12.94
N LYS A 261 -3.84 1.26 13.49
CA LYS A 261 -4.84 0.23 13.16
C LYS A 261 -6.24 0.66 13.58
N LEU A 262 -6.39 1.29 14.75
CA LEU A 262 -7.68 1.72 15.27
C LEU A 262 -8.38 2.74 14.36
N LEU A 263 -7.64 3.71 13.80
CA LEU A 263 -8.17 4.64 12.79
C LEU A 263 -8.64 3.94 11.51
N ASP A 264 -7.88 2.95 11.03
CA ASP A 264 -8.22 2.18 9.84
C ASP A 264 -9.45 1.27 10.10
N TYR A 265 -9.51 0.63 11.27
CA TYR A 265 -10.59 -0.26 11.68
C TYR A 265 -11.91 0.50 11.90
N LEU A 266 -11.87 1.73 12.43
CA LEU A 266 -13.04 2.62 12.60
C LEU A 266 -13.79 2.86 11.27
N VAL A 267 -13.09 2.81 10.14
CA VAL A 267 -13.61 3.14 8.80
C VAL A 267 -13.94 1.89 7.97
N ARG A 268 -13.48 0.70 8.41
CA ARG A 268 -13.70 -0.60 7.74
C ARG A 268 -14.73 -1.50 8.44
N TYR A 269 -14.78 -1.50 9.76
CA TYR A 269 -15.63 -2.41 10.56
C TYR A 269 -16.87 -1.70 11.12
N ASP A 270 -17.87 -2.50 11.47
CA ASP A 270 -19.10 -2.06 12.14
C ASP A 270 -18.85 -1.59 13.59
N ALA A 271 -19.85 -0.96 14.20
CA ALA A 271 -19.76 -0.43 15.56
C ALA A 271 -19.50 -1.51 16.64
N VAL A 272 -20.07 -2.71 16.48
CA VAL A 272 -20.01 -3.79 17.48
C VAL A 272 -18.66 -4.50 17.43
N THR A 273 -18.18 -4.86 16.24
CA THR A 273 -16.83 -5.42 16.04
C THR A 273 -15.76 -4.43 16.47
N TYR A 274 -15.94 -3.14 16.19
CA TYR A 274 -15.02 -2.08 16.64
C TYR A 274 -14.99 -1.94 18.17
N LEU A 275 -16.15 -1.97 18.85
CA LEU A 275 -16.21 -1.93 20.31
C LEU A 275 -15.61 -3.19 20.95
N LYS A 276 -15.95 -4.38 20.42
CA LYS A 276 -15.36 -5.67 20.82
C LYS A 276 -13.85 -5.68 20.64
N TYR A 277 -13.34 -5.08 19.56
CA TYR A 277 -11.90 -4.92 19.36
C TYR A 277 -11.27 -4.00 20.41
N LEU A 278 -11.89 -2.84 20.72
CA LEU A 278 -11.43 -1.94 21.78
C LEU A 278 -11.41 -2.59 23.16
N ASP A 279 -12.44 -3.34 23.54
CA ASP A 279 -12.47 -4.03 24.83
C ASP A 279 -11.46 -5.21 24.85
N SER A 280 -11.22 -5.88 23.71
CA SER A 280 -10.13 -6.88 23.60
C SER A 280 -8.73 -6.26 23.70
N LEU A 281 -8.52 -5.05 23.17
CA LEU A 281 -7.30 -4.28 23.39
C LEU A 281 -7.17 -3.93 24.87
N ARG A 282 -8.23 -3.42 25.51
CA ARG A 282 -8.24 -3.09 26.95
C ARG A 282 -7.95 -4.30 27.86
N ALA A 283 -8.33 -5.51 27.45
CA ALA A 283 -8.05 -6.74 28.19
C ALA A 283 -6.63 -7.30 27.93
N SER A 284 -6.08 -7.10 26.73
CA SER A 284 -4.77 -7.65 26.33
C SER A 284 -3.59 -6.71 26.58
N GLU A 285 -3.81 -5.39 26.51
CA GLU A 285 -2.80 -4.37 26.74
C GLU A 285 -2.56 -4.17 28.23
N SER A 286 -1.48 -4.76 28.73
CA SER A 286 -1.00 -4.55 30.10
C SER A 286 -0.78 -3.06 30.43
N PHE A 287 -0.62 -2.76 31.72
CA PHE A 287 -0.26 -1.47 32.35
C PHE A 287 0.95 -0.71 31.76
N ARG A 288 1.58 -1.23 30.71
CA ARG A 288 2.72 -0.65 29.98
C ARG A 288 2.28 0.19 28.77
N SER A 289 1.08 -0.04 28.24
CA SER A 289 0.53 0.72 27.11
C SER A 289 0.26 2.16 27.55
N VAL A 290 1.00 3.13 27.00
CA VAL A 290 0.94 4.53 27.46
C VAL A 290 -0.37 5.18 27.01
N TRP A 291 -0.85 4.78 25.83
CA TRP A 291 -2.03 5.35 25.19
C TRP A 291 -3.35 5.10 25.96
N ILE A 292 -3.46 3.99 26.71
CA ILE A 292 -4.69 3.65 27.45
C ILE A 292 -4.90 4.55 28.67
N PHE A 293 -3.84 5.06 29.28
CA PHE A 293 -3.92 5.95 30.46
C PHE A 293 -3.96 7.45 30.11
N ALA A 294 -3.96 7.80 28.82
CA ALA A 294 -4.13 9.18 28.38
C ALA A 294 -5.58 9.65 28.59
N GLU A 295 -5.79 10.91 29.02
CA GLU A 295 -7.15 11.45 29.28
C GLU A 295 -8.09 11.38 28.07
N SER A 296 -7.54 11.43 26.86
CA SER A 296 -8.30 11.29 25.61
C SER A 296 -8.63 9.84 25.23
N SER A 297 -8.03 8.83 25.88
CA SER A 297 -8.42 7.43 25.70
C SER A 297 -9.86 7.19 26.17
N TYR A 298 -10.24 7.78 27.31
CA TYR A 298 -11.58 7.64 27.87
C TYR A 298 -12.65 8.14 26.89
N LYS A 299 -12.37 9.22 26.15
CA LYS A 299 -13.23 9.74 25.07
C LYS A 299 -13.42 8.71 23.95
N ILE A 300 -12.38 7.95 23.58
CA ILE A 300 -12.46 6.87 22.57
C ILE A 300 -13.45 5.79 23.04
N PHE A 301 -13.29 5.29 24.27
CA PHE A 301 -14.19 4.27 24.83
C PHE A 301 -15.61 4.78 25.04
N GLU A 302 -15.79 6.03 25.47
CA GLU A 302 -17.10 6.66 25.65
C GLU A 302 -17.86 6.80 24.33
N TYR A 303 -17.22 7.37 23.30
CA TYR A 303 -17.83 7.48 21.98
C TYR A 303 -18.04 6.12 21.31
N ALA A 304 -17.13 5.15 21.50
CA ALA A 304 -17.32 3.80 20.98
C ALA A 304 -18.55 3.11 21.59
N LYS A 305 -18.79 3.28 22.90
CA LYS A 305 -19.99 2.77 23.57
C LYS A 305 -21.26 3.49 23.09
N LYS A 306 -21.22 4.81 22.87
CA LYS A 306 -22.35 5.60 22.33
C LYS A 306 -22.76 5.22 20.89
N ARG A 307 -21.97 4.44 20.15
CA ARG A 307 -22.31 3.88 18.82
C ARG A 307 -23.09 2.56 18.88
N VAL A 308 -23.28 1.99 20.08
CA VAL A 308 -23.92 0.69 20.32
C VAL A 308 -24.99 0.80 21.42
N TYR A 309 -24.76 1.66 22.41
CA TYR A 309 -25.59 1.81 23.60
C TYR A 309 -26.04 3.25 23.79
N HIS A 310 -27.35 3.44 23.87
CA HIS A 310 -27.97 4.69 24.31
C HIS A 310 -28.52 4.52 25.73
N PHE A 311 -28.32 5.53 26.58
CA PHE A 311 -28.83 5.55 27.95
C PHE A 311 -30.21 6.20 27.97
N GLY A 312 -31.25 5.40 27.75
CA GLY A 312 -32.63 5.83 27.91
C GLY A 312 -32.95 6.03 29.39
N ARG A 313 -33.26 7.25 29.81
CA ARG A 313 -33.90 7.46 31.11
C ARG A 313 -35.38 7.15 30.93
N SER A 314 -35.87 6.08 31.55
CA SER A 314 -37.30 5.80 31.60
C SER A 314 -37.98 6.89 32.44
N ASP A 315 -38.68 7.80 31.77
CA ASP A 315 -39.58 8.77 32.37
C ASP A 315 -40.93 8.68 31.65
N GLY A 316 -42.01 8.95 32.38
CA GLY A 316 -43.37 8.50 32.07
C GLY A 316 -44.04 9.19 30.88
N GLY A 317 -43.65 8.82 29.65
CA GLY A 317 -44.46 9.02 28.46
C GLY A 317 -44.46 10.42 27.84
N LYS A 318 -43.32 10.82 27.25
CA LYS A 318 -43.26 11.48 25.92
C LYS A 318 -41.83 11.63 25.40
N LEU A 319 -41.61 11.22 24.15
CA LEU A 319 -40.36 11.52 23.42
C LEU A 319 -40.34 13.00 23.02
N VAL A 320 -39.48 13.79 23.67
CA VAL A 320 -39.13 15.17 23.28
C VAL A 320 -37.61 15.28 23.24
N GLY A 321 -37.07 15.77 22.13
CA GLY A 321 -35.64 15.69 21.83
C GLY A 321 -34.76 16.79 22.43
N GLN A 322 -33.45 16.62 22.23
CA GLN A 322 -32.35 17.54 22.53
C GLN A 322 -32.08 17.86 24.01
N CYS A 323 -31.11 17.15 24.60
CA CYS A 323 -30.32 17.69 25.70
C CYS A 323 -29.47 18.89 25.22
N LYS A 324 -30.00 20.11 25.37
CA LYS A 324 -29.21 21.34 25.22
C LYS A 324 -28.25 21.49 26.40
N SER A 325 -27.08 22.07 26.14
CA SER A 325 -26.05 22.31 27.15
C SER A 325 -26.47 23.40 28.16
N VAL A 326 -26.19 23.16 29.44
CA VAL A 326 -26.30 24.17 30.51
C VAL A 326 -24.97 24.19 31.28
N ALA A 327 -24.55 25.39 31.68
CA ALA A 327 -23.18 25.67 32.10
C ALA A 327 -22.87 25.37 33.59
N THR A 328 -21.58 25.22 33.87
CA THR A 328 -20.98 25.06 35.20
C THR A 328 -21.32 26.20 36.16
N LYS A 329 -21.63 25.89 37.43
CA LYS A 329 -21.55 26.85 38.55
C LYS A 329 -20.94 26.18 39.80
N LYS A 330 -20.27 26.97 40.64
CA LYS A 330 -19.34 26.49 41.69
C LYS A 330 -19.99 26.21 43.05
N ARG A 331 -19.33 25.34 43.81
CA ARG A 331 -19.59 24.92 45.22
C ARG A 331 -19.83 26.08 46.20
N LYS A 332 -20.59 25.82 47.27
CA LYS A 332 -20.14 25.98 48.67
C LYS A 332 -20.91 25.05 49.63
N LEU A 333 -20.32 24.73 50.78
CA LEU A 333 -21.00 24.22 51.99
C LEU A 333 -21.46 25.47 52.81
N GLU A 334 -22.05 25.49 54.02
CA GLU A 334 -22.33 24.60 55.16
C GLU A 334 -23.70 25.06 55.79
N ASP A 335 -24.45 24.44 56.73
CA ASP A 335 -24.77 23.07 57.22
C ASP A 335 -25.98 23.20 58.24
N GLY A 336 -26.66 22.12 58.70
CA GLY A 336 -27.37 22.15 60.00
C GLY A 336 -28.67 21.33 60.27
N LYS A 337 -28.52 20.22 61.03
CA LYS A 337 -29.51 19.55 61.95
C LYS A 337 -30.68 18.69 61.40
N LYS A 338 -31.27 17.93 62.36
CA LYS A 338 -32.15 16.73 62.27
C LYS A 338 -33.59 17.07 62.75
N GLU A 339 -34.62 16.21 62.82
CA GLU A 339 -34.77 14.75 63.04
C GLU A 339 -35.97 14.11 62.29
N THR A 340 -36.01 12.76 62.30
CA THR A 340 -37.12 11.78 62.11
C THR A 340 -38.39 12.15 61.29
N ASP A 341 -38.96 11.27 60.46
CA ASP A 341 -38.93 9.79 60.54
C ASP A 341 -39.23 9.09 59.19
N SER A 342 -39.20 7.75 59.21
CA SER A 342 -39.62 6.78 58.18
C SER A 342 -38.70 6.57 56.96
N LEU A 343 -38.44 5.29 56.67
CA LEU A 343 -37.81 4.78 55.44
C LEU A 343 -38.89 4.42 54.41
N PRO A 344 -38.66 4.75 53.14
CA PRO A 344 -39.07 3.89 52.03
C PRO A 344 -37.84 3.33 51.31
N MET A 345 -37.64 2.01 51.37
CA MET A 345 -36.68 1.34 50.50
C MET A 345 -37.25 1.24 49.08
N GLY A 346 -36.48 1.74 48.11
CA GLY A 346 -36.60 1.34 46.72
C GLY A 346 -37.50 2.18 45.82
N THR A 347 -36.87 2.83 44.85
CA THR A 347 -37.33 2.77 43.45
C THR A 347 -36.13 3.03 42.55
N ASN A 348 -35.78 2.04 41.72
CA ASN A 348 -34.72 2.23 40.74
C ASN A 348 -35.18 3.25 39.70
N SER A 349 -34.47 4.36 39.53
CA SER A 349 -34.65 5.19 38.34
C SER A 349 -34.14 4.39 37.14
N GLY A 350 -35.07 3.74 36.43
CA GLY A 350 -34.77 2.80 35.36
C GLY A 350 -34.01 3.45 34.20
N VAL A 351 -32.68 3.35 34.24
CA VAL A 351 -31.83 3.60 33.07
C VAL A 351 -31.94 2.35 32.19
N VAL A 352 -32.81 2.43 31.19
CA VAL A 352 -32.96 1.37 30.18
C VAL A 352 -31.80 1.53 29.20
N LEU A 353 -30.99 0.48 29.09
CA LEU A 353 -29.91 0.42 28.12
C LEU A 353 -30.51 0.04 26.77
N GLU A 354 -30.52 0.97 25.83
CA GLU A 354 -31.10 0.77 24.50
C GLU A 354 -29.99 0.45 23.49
N GLU A 355 -30.05 -0.73 22.87
CA GLU A 355 -29.02 -1.22 21.93
C GLU A 355 -29.22 -0.66 20.51
N VAL A 356 -29.09 0.66 20.37
CA VAL A 356 -29.18 1.34 19.07
C VAL A 356 -27.83 1.24 18.32
N LEU A 357 -27.79 0.35 17.33
CA LEU A 357 -26.62 0.12 16.48
C LEU A 357 -26.43 1.25 15.46
N GLU A 358 -25.30 1.97 15.52
CA GLU A 358 -24.97 3.00 14.53
C GLU A 358 -24.60 2.39 13.17
N GLU A 359 -25.54 2.44 12.21
CA GLU A 359 -25.27 2.12 10.80
C GLU A 359 -24.14 2.99 10.22
N ALA A 360 -23.20 2.38 9.50
CA ALA A 360 -22.15 3.15 8.82
C ALA A 360 -22.75 3.94 7.64
N PRO A 361 -22.53 5.27 7.53
CA PRO A 361 -23.22 6.13 6.55
C PRO A 361 -22.94 5.76 5.08
N LYS A 362 -21.85 5.03 4.83
CA LYS A 362 -21.51 4.48 3.50
C LYS A 362 -22.60 3.56 2.93
N TRP A 363 -23.33 2.83 3.76
CA TRP A 363 -24.31 1.85 3.27
C TRP A 363 -25.55 2.49 2.64
N LYS A 364 -25.89 3.73 3.04
CA LYS A 364 -27.03 4.47 2.47
C LYS A 364 -26.66 5.02 1.09
N VAL A 365 -25.51 5.68 1.00
CA VAL A 365 -24.95 6.16 -0.27
C VAL A 365 -24.63 5.03 -1.24
N LEU A 366 -24.15 3.87 -0.77
CA LEU A 366 -23.94 2.69 -1.62
C LEU A 366 -25.26 2.12 -2.15
N ARG A 367 -26.33 2.16 -1.35
CA ARG A 367 -27.68 1.78 -1.79
C ARG A 367 -28.17 2.74 -2.87
N GLU A 368 -28.14 4.05 -2.58
CA GLU A 368 -28.58 5.12 -3.49
C GLU A 368 -27.91 4.99 -4.87
N VAL A 369 -26.59 4.78 -4.91
CA VAL A 369 -25.82 4.59 -6.16
C VAL A 369 -26.12 3.24 -6.85
N LEU A 370 -26.48 2.19 -6.12
CA LEU A 370 -26.86 0.91 -6.75
C LEU A 370 -28.27 0.96 -7.35
N GLU A 371 -29.20 1.64 -6.67
CA GLU A 371 -30.57 1.87 -7.15
C GLU A 371 -30.54 2.80 -8.40
N GLU A 372 -29.68 3.84 -8.41
CA GLU A 372 -29.39 4.68 -9.59
C GLU A 372 -28.84 3.88 -10.79
N ILE A 373 -27.84 3.01 -10.56
CA ILE A 373 -27.25 2.15 -11.61
C ILE A 373 -28.25 1.11 -12.14
N GLU A 374 -29.19 0.65 -11.32
CA GLU A 374 -30.25 -0.28 -11.75
C GLU A 374 -31.26 0.45 -12.65
N GLU A 375 -31.74 1.63 -12.24
CA GLU A 375 -32.61 2.48 -13.06
C GLU A 375 -31.96 2.87 -14.41
N GLU A 376 -30.67 3.23 -14.43
CA GLU A 376 -29.97 3.54 -15.68
C GLU A 376 -29.91 2.35 -16.64
N ARG A 377 -29.74 1.13 -16.11
CA ARG A 377 -29.71 -0.09 -16.93
C ARG A 377 -31.06 -0.42 -17.52
N GLU A 378 -32.14 -0.25 -16.77
CA GLU A 378 -33.50 -0.42 -17.28
C GLU A 378 -33.80 0.60 -18.40
N LYS A 379 -33.48 1.88 -18.19
CA LYS A 379 -33.62 2.93 -19.21
C LYS A 379 -32.80 2.63 -20.47
N GLN A 380 -31.56 2.15 -20.32
CA GLN A 380 -30.71 1.71 -21.44
C GLN A 380 -31.21 0.45 -22.15
N ALA A 381 -31.94 -0.44 -21.47
CA ALA A 381 -32.55 -1.62 -22.08
C ALA A 381 -33.74 -1.21 -22.95
N LEU A 382 -34.67 -0.43 -22.40
CA LEU A 382 -35.83 0.10 -23.11
C LEU A 382 -35.42 0.88 -24.37
N SER A 383 -34.43 1.77 -24.27
CA SER A 383 -33.94 2.53 -25.43
C SER A 383 -33.33 1.67 -26.55
N LYS A 384 -32.89 0.44 -26.24
CA LYS A 384 -32.37 -0.50 -27.25
C LYS A 384 -33.50 -1.30 -27.91
N GLU A 385 -34.58 -1.57 -27.19
CA GLU A 385 -35.78 -2.19 -27.75
C GLU A 385 -36.53 -1.21 -28.66
N GLU A 386 -36.55 0.08 -28.32
CA GLU A 386 -37.06 1.17 -29.19
C GLU A 386 -36.20 1.44 -30.44
N LEU A 387 -34.93 0.99 -30.47
CA LEU A 387 -34.02 1.12 -31.62
C LEU A 387 -33.96 -0.13 -32.51
N VAL A 388 -34.72 -1.18 -32.17
CA VAL A 388 -34.75 -2.47 -32.88
C VAL A 388 -36.11 -2.75 -33.56
N ASN A 389 -37.12 -1.91 -33.28
CA ASN A 389 -38.44 -1.90 -33.95
C ASN A 389 -38.55 -0.76 -34.98
#